data_AF-A0A2P6SIG0-F1
#
_entry.id   AF-A0A2P6SIG0-F1
#
_cell.length_a   1.000
_cell.length_b   1.000
_cell.length_c   1.000
_cell.angle_alpha   90.00
_cell.angle_beta   90.00
_cell.angle_gamma   90.00
#
_symmetry.space_group_name_H-M   'P 1'
#
loop_
_entity.id
_entity.type
_entity.pdbx_description
1 polymer ?
#
loop_
_entity_poly.entity_id
_entity_poly.type
_entity_poly.pdbx_seq_one_letter_code
_entity_poly.pdbx_strand_id
1 'polypeptide(L)' 'MQCLEDLATKYSATKFVKIISTYCIPNYPDHNLPTLLVYNNGTVKANHIGLRNFGWRCT' A
#
# COMPACT_ATOMS: atom_id res chain seq x y z
N MET A 1 -1.57 -11.83 2.66
CA MET A 1 -1.00 -10.48 2.94
C MET A 1 0.10 -10.59 4.00
N GLN A 2 1.03 -11.54 3.86
CA GLN A 2 2.08 -11.76 4.86
C GLN A 2 3.27 -10.81 4.64
N CYS A 3 3.55 -10.45 3.39
CA CYS A 3 4.73 -9.68 3.00
C CYS A 3 4.88 -8.34 3.73
N LEU A 4 3.80 -7.58 3.92
CA LEU A 4 3.87 -6.30 4.63
C LEU A 4 4.10 -6.49 6.13
N GLU A 5 3.63 -7.60 6.71
CA GLU A 5 3.87 -7.93 8.11
C GLU A 5 5.34 -8.34 8.30
N ASP A 6 5.89 -9.17 7.40
CA ASP A 6 7.30 -9.54 7.40
C ASP A 6 8.22 -8.31 7.23
N LEU A 7 7.85 -7.41 6.31
CA LEU A 7 8.57 -6.15 6.10
C LEU A 7 8.48 -5.22 7.32
N ALA A 8 7.34 -5.19 8.02
CA ALA A 8 7.19 -4.42 9.25
C ALA A 8 8.11 -4.94 10.35
N THR A 9 8.26 -6.26 10.50
CA THR A 9 9.20 -6.86 11.44
C THR A 9 10.65 -6.57 11.04
N LYS A 10 10.98 -6.65 9.75
CA LYS A 10 12.34 -6.44 9.24
C LYS A 10 12.78 -4.97 9.29
N TYR A 11 11.86 -4.03 9.06
CA TYR A 11 12.13 -2.59 8.95
C TYR A 11 11.37 -1.80 10.02
N SER A 12 11.75 -1.96 11.28
CA SER A 12 11.08 -1.36 12.45
C SER A 12 11.02 0.17 12.45
N ALA A 13 11.94 0.84 11.74
CA ALA A 13 11.92 2.29 11.56
C ALA A 13 10.81 2.78 10.60
N THR A 14 10.20 1.88 9.82
CA THR A 14 9.12 2.19 8.88
C THR A 14 7.78 1.76 9.45
N LYS A 15 6.84 2.70 9.52
CA LYS A 15 5.47 2.40 9.98
C LYS A 15 4.63 1.84 8.84
N PHE A 16 4.18 0.59 8.98
CA PHE A 16 3.23 -0.04 8.07
C PHE A 16 1.82 -0.02 8.67
N VAL A 17 0.83 0.43 7.90
CA VAL A 17 -0.58 0.48 8.31
C VAL A 17 -1.47 0.04 7.15
N LYS A 18 -2.65 -0.52 7.46
CA LYS A 18 -3.68 -0.89 6.49
C LYS A 18 -5.03 -0.34 6.93
N ILE A 19 -5.83 0.11 5.96
CA ILE A 19 -7.21 0.58 6.14
C ILE A 19 -8.05 0.09 4.97
N ILE A 20 -9.34 -0.18 5.22
CA ILE A 20 -10.28 -0.53 4.15
C ILE A 20 -10.55 0.73 3.33
N SER A 21 -10.50 0.61 2.00
CA SER A 21 -10.61 1.74 1.05
C SER A 21 -11.84 2.61 1.31
N THR A 22 -12.99 1.98 1.53
CA THR A 22 -14.28 2.65 1.79
C THR A 22 -14.30 3.48 3.07
N TYR A 23 -13.51 3.12 4.08
CA TYR A 23 -13.37 3.92 5.31
C TYR A 23 -12.39 5.08 5.14
N CYS A 24 -11.45 4.98 4.20
CA CYS A 24 -10.49 6.04 3.92
C CYS A 24 -11.06 7.10 2.98
N ILE A 25 -11.67 6.67 1.87
CA ILE A 25 -12.28 7.53 0.86
C ILE A 25 -13.60 6.88 0.40
N PRO A 26 -14.75 7.57 0.56
CA PRO A 26 -16.03 7.09 0.06
C PRO A 26 -15.98 6.86 -1.46
N ASN A 27 -16.51 5.72 -1.91
CA ASN A 27 -16.56 5.33 -3.33
C ASN A 27 -15.20 5.28 -4.04
N TYR A 28 -14.11 4.98 -3.31
CA TYR A 28 -12.81 4.75 -3.95
C TYR A 28 -12.91 3.58 -4.94
N PRO A 29 -12.47 3.71 -6.21
CA PRO A 29 -12.70 2.69 -7.22
C PRO A 29 -11.97 1.37 -6.93
N ASP A 30 -12.67 0.24 -7.02
CA ASP A 30 -12.09 -1.07 -6.72
C ASP A 30 -10.95 -1.46 -7.67
N HIS A 31 -10.99 -1.01 -8.93
CA HIS A 31 -9.92 -1.28 -9.90
C HIS A 31 -8.59 -0.60 -9.54
N ASN A 32 -8.62 0.39 -8.66
CA ASN A 32 -7.43 1.05 -8.14
C ASN A 32 -6.81 0.27 -6.97
N LEU A 33 -7.47 -0.77 -6.47
CA LEU A 33 -6.95 -1.57 -5.36
C LEU A 33 -6.01 -2.68 -5.83
N PRO A 34 -5.02 -3.07 -5.00
CA PRO A 34 -4.62 -2.39 -3.77
C PRO A 34 -3.86 -1.09 -4.07
N THR A 35 -4.04 -0.08 -3.21
CA THR A 35 -3.27 1.18 -3.27
C THR A 35 -2.27 1.22 -2.13
N LEU A 36 -0.99 1.46 -2.43
CA LEU A 36 0.05 1.72 -1.43
C LEU A 36 0.52 3.17 -1.51
N LEU A 37 0.43 3.85 -0.37
CA LEU A 37 0.91 5.22 -0.21
C LEU A 37 2.16 5.21 0.69
N VAL A 38 3.23 5.84 0.22
CA VAL A 38 4.47 6.02 0.97
C VAL A 38 4.62 7.47 1.35
N TYR A 39 4.71 7.73 2.66
CA TYR A 39 4.95 9.06 3.20
C TYR A 39 6.32 9.14 3.86
N ASN A 40 6.99 10.28 3.72
CA ASN A 40 8.20 10.61 4.47
C ASN A 40 8.26 12.14 4.68
N ASN A 41 8.52 12.56 5.91
CA ASN A 41 8.57 13.97 6.33
C ASN A 41 7.33 14.77 5.90
N GLY A 42 6.13 14.22 6.13
CA GLY A 42 4.86 14.87 5.81
C GLY A 42 4.51 14.95 4.31
N THR A 43 5.38 14.42 3.43
CA THR A 43 5.18 14.45 1.98
C THR A 43 4.95 13.04 1.40
N VAL A 44 4.11 12.95 0.37
CA VAL A 44 3.95 11.71 -0.40
C VAL A 44 5.21 11.49 -1.23
N LYS A 45 5.86 10.33 -1.06
CA LYS A 45 7.02 9.91 -1.84
C LYS A 45 6.65 8.99 -2.99
N ALA A 46 5.65 8.14 -2.80
CA ALA A 46 5.17 7.25 -3.83
C ALA A 46 3.67 6.96 -3.65
N ASN A 47 2.99 6.79 -4.79
CA ASN A 47 1.61 6.36 -4.87
C ASN A 47 1.54 5.22 -5.89
N HIS A 48 1.36 4.01 -5.39
CA HIS A 48 1.23 2.82 -6.22
C HIS A 48 -0.24 2.42 -6.25
N ILE A 49 -0.88 2.68 -7.38
CA ILE A 49 -2.31 2.40 -7.59
C ILE A 49 -2.46 1.11 -8.37
N GLY A 50 -3.32 0.22 -7.88
CA GLY A 50 -3.71 -1.02 -8.53
C GLY A 50 -2.63 -2.09 -8.56
N LEU A 51 -3.03 -3.28 -8.97
CA LEU A 51 -2.15 -4.44 -9.14
C LEU A 51 -1.10 -4.26 -10.23
N ARG A 52 -1.27 -3.36 -11.19
CA ARG A 52 -0.28 -3.15 -12.27
C ARG A 52 1.09 -2.73 -11.73
N ASN A 53 1.10 -1.97 -10.64
CA ASN A 53 2.32 -1.56 -9.96
C ASN A 53 2.81 -2.60 -8.94
N PHE A 54 1.96 -3.56 -8.58
CA PHE A 54 2.23 -4.63 -7.62
C PHE A 54 2.21 -5.99 -8.30
N GLY A 55 3.38 -6.41 -8.78
CA GLY A 55 3.59 -7.79 -9.19
C GLY A 55 3.01 -8.11 -10.56
N TRP A 56 3.81 -7.86 -11.60
CA TRP A 56 3.88 -8.82 -12.69
C TRP A 56 5.11 -9.70 -12.50
N ARG A 57 4.86 -10.99 -12.19
CA ARG A 57 5.59 -12.24 -12.54
C ARG A 57 5.39 -13.28 -11.42
N CYS A 58 5.18 -14.57 -11.68
CA CYS A 58 5.41 -15.41 -12.86
C CYS A 58 4.14 -16.22 -13.23
N THR A 59 4.14 -16.80 -14.43
CA THR A 59 3.30 -17.94 -14.85
C THR A 59 2.93 -18.92 -13.74
#